data_AF-A0A9D7ZY05-F1
#
_entry.id   AF-A0A9D7ZY05-F1
#
_cell.length_a   1.000
_cell.length_b   1.000
_cell.length_c   1.000
_cell.angle_alpha   90.00
_cell.angle_beta   90.00
_cell.angle_gamma   90.00
#
_symmetry.space_group_name_H-M   'P 1'
#
loop_
_entity.id
_entity.type
_entity.pdbx_description
1 polymer ?
#
loop_
_entity_poly.entity_id
_entity_poly.type
_entity_poly.pdbx_seq_one_letter_code
_entity_poly.pdbx_strand_id
1 'polypeptide(L)'
;MINTCYYCEEEANTDEHVPPRAIFPKLKDTPEGLDYRKNLIKVPSCEVHNTEKSKEDEYLLYVLVMSLPSNKIARSQFLTRVRRAIDRRPGLQRRLLIETREVRITNRERMIKYPAHENMLI
;
A
#
# COMPACT_ATOMS: atom_id res chain seq x y z
N MET A 1 -30.69 11.74 -12.82
CA MET A 1 -30.09 11.42 -11.51
C MET A 1 -28.80 12.21 -11.40
N ILE A 2 -28.63 13.00 -10.35
CA ILE A 2 -27.35 13.69 -10.08
C ILE A 2 -26.38 12.64 -9.54
N ASN A 3 -25.20 12.53 -10.13
CA ASN A 3 -24.13 11.68 -9.63
C ASN A 3 -23.36 12.50 -8.58
N THR A 4 -23.46 12.13 -7.32
CA THR A 4 -22.87 12.88 -6.20
C THR A 4 -21.62 12.20 -5.70
N CYS A 5 -20.64 12.98 -5.24
CA CYS A 5 -19.45 12.45 -4.60
C CYS A 5 -19.84 11.60 -3.38
N TYR A 6 -19.27 10.39 -3.27
CA TYR A 6 -19.57 9.45 -2.17
C TYR A 6 -19.34 10.01 -0.76
N TYR A 7 -18.59 11.11 -0.64
CA TYR A 7 -18.19 11.69 0.65
C TYR A 7 -18.83 13.06 0.93
N CYS A 8 -18.76 14.01 -0.02
CA CYS A 8 -19.17 15.40 0.22
C CYS A 8 -20.44 15.83 -0.52
N GLU A 9 -21.11 14.93 -1.23
CA GLU A 9 -22.37 15.18 -1.97
C GLU A 9 -22.30 16.19 -3.14
N GLU A 10 -21.16 16.89 -3.32
CA GLU A 10 -20.85 17.71 -4.50
C GLU A 10 -20.91 16.91 -5.81
N GLU A 11 -20.93 17.59 -6.96
CA GLU A 11 -20.94 16.94 -8.27
C GLU A 11 -19.77 15.95 -8.44
N ALA A 12 -20.09 14.68 -8.73
CA ALA A 12 -19.09 13.67 -9.05
C ALA A 12 -18.68 13.73 -10.51
N ASN A 13 -17.54 14.37 -10.75
CA ASN A 13 -16.90 14.49 -12.06
C ASN A 13 -15.78 13.47 -12.30
N THR A 14 -15.49 12.59 -11.33
CA THR A 14 -14.50 11.51 -11.45
C THR A 14 -14.96 10.23 -10.73
N ASP A 15 -14.18 9.15 -10.87
CA ASP A 15 -14.38 7.90 -10.12
C ASP A 15 -13.15 7.57 -9.24
N GLU A 16 -13.37 7.36 -7.95
CA GLU A 16 -12.34 6.93 -7.00
C GLU A 16 -12.36 5.39 -6.85
N HIS A 17 -11.19 4.77 -6.66
CA HIS A 17 -11.09 3.34 -6.42
C HIS A 17 -11.24 3.01 -4.93
N VAL A 18 -12.05 2.01 -4.60
CA VAL A 18 -12.26 1.56 -3.21
C VAL A 18 -12.02 0.04 -3.13
N PRO A 19 -10.89 -0.43 -2.56
CA PRO A 19 -9.81 0.34 -1.95
C PRO A 19 -8.89 1.03 -2.99
N PRO A 20 -8.02 1.96 -2.56
CA PRO A 20 -7.21 2.77 -3.48
C PRO A 20 -6.39 1.94 -4.45
N ARG A 21 -6.42 2.29 -5.74
CA ARG A 21 -5.69 1.56 -6.79
C ARG A 21 -4.18 1.44 -6.51
N ALA A 22 -3.63 2.38 -5.75
CA ALA A 22 -2.22 2.41 -5.39
C ALA A 22 -1.78 1.22 -4.52
N ILE A 23 -2.66 0.58 -3.74
CA ILE A 23 -2.26 -0.54 -2.89
C ILE A 23 -1.97 -1.82 -3.69
N PHE A 24 -2.57 -1.93 -4.89
CA PHE A 24 -2.35 -3.05 -5.79
C PHE A 24 -1.07 -2.84 -6.62
N PRO A 25 -0.22 -3.86 -6.75
CA PRO A 25 1.04 -3.74 -7.49
C PRO A 25 0.80 -3.46 -8.98
N LYS A 26 1.75 -2.78 -9.64
CA LYS A 26 1.81 -2.74 -11.10
C LYS A 26 2.41 -4.05 -11.61
N LEU A 27 2.17 -4.42 -12.87
CA LEU A 27 2.67 -5.65 -13.48
C LEU A 27 4.18 -5.89 -13.24
N LYS A 28 5.00 -4.85 -13.36
CA LYS A 28 6.45 -4.90 -13.13
C LYS A 28 6.89 -5.11 -11.67
N ASP A 29 5.94 -5.02 -10.74
CA ASP A 29 6.14 -5.14 -9.29
C ASP A 29 5.50 -6.43 -8.75
N THR A 30 5.21 -7.39 -9.64
CA THR A 30 4.65 -8.70 -9.26
C THR A 30 5.64 -9.82 -9.56
N PRO A 31 5.74 -10.86 -8.69
CA PRO A 31 6.72 -11.93 -8.87
C PRO A 31 6.53 -12.76 -10.15
N GLU A 32 5.28 -12.91 -10.59
CA GLU A 32 4.86 -13.84 -11.64
C GLU A 32 4.30 -13.10 -12.87
N GLY A 33 4.45 -11.76 -12.94
CA GLY A 33 3.83 -10.97 -14.01
C GLY A 33 2.29 -11.07 -13.99
N LEU A 34 1.70 -11.33 -12.84
CA LEU A 34 0.24 -11.37 -12.68
C LEU A 34 -0.30 -9.95 -12.51
N ASP A 35 -1.42 -9.66 -13.15
CA ASP A 35 -2.15 -8.40 -12.96
C ASP A 35 -3.18 -8.54 -11.83
N TYR A 36 -2.98 -7.74 -10.77
CA TYR A 36 -3.85 -7.66 -9.60
C TYR A 36 -4.80 -6.45 -9.64
N ARG A 37 -4.75 -5.61 -10.68
CA ARG A 37 -5.61 -4.43 -10.83
C ARG A 37 -6.86 -4.73 -11.66
N LYS A 38 -7.49 -5.87 -11.38
CA LYS A 38 -8.64 -6.41 -12.11
C LYS A 38 -9.92 -6.15 -11.34
N ASN A 39 -10.98 -5.73 -12.05
CA ASN A 39 -12.33 -5.55 -11.51
C ASN A 39 -12.36 -4.76 -10.20
N LEU A 40 -11.52 -3.73 -10.09
CA LEU A 40 -11.46 -2.89 -8.90
C LEU A 40 -12.77 -2.09 -8.81
N ILE A 41 -13.35 -2.06 -7.61
CA ILE A 41 -14.57 -1.31 -7.34
C ILE A 41 -14.25 0.19 -7.42
N LYS A 42 -15.17 0.93 -8.02
CA LYS A 42 -15.13 2.38 -8.10
C LYS A 42 -16.39 3.00 -7.55
N VAL A 43 -16.27 4.21 -7.03
CA VAL A 43 -17.40 5.02 -6.57
C VAL A 43 -17.31 6.41 -7.19
N PRO A 44 -18.46 7.07 -7.44
CA PRO A 44 -18.50 8.46 -7.87
C PRO A 44 -17.78 9.40 -6.88
N SER A 45 -16.97 10.32 -7.38
CA SER A 45 -16.16 11.23 -6.55
C SER A 45 -15.91 12.59 -7.23
N CYS A 46 -15.76 13.64 -6.43
CA CYS A 46 -15.21 14.91 -6.92
C CYS A 46 -13.67 14.83 -7.00
N GLU A 47 -13.05 15.75 -7.74
CA GLU A 47 -11.60 15.80 -7.90
C GLU A 47 -10.84 15.87 -6.57
N VAL A 48 -11.37 16.61 -5.58
CA VAL A 48 -10.75 16.76 -4.25
C VAL A 48 -10.62 15.40 -3.57
N HIS A 49 -11.71 14.63 -3.49
CA HIS A 49 -11.70 13.35 -2.79
C HIS A 49 -10.98 12.23 -3.56
N ASN A 50 -10.82 12.35 -4.88
CA ASN A 50 -10.06 11.38 -5.67
C ASN A 50 -8.56 11.69 -5.72
N THR A 51 -8.20 12.93 -6.10
CA THR A 51 -6.83 13.27 -6.52
C THR A 51 -5.94 13.80 -5.40
N GLU A 52 -6.51 14.55 -4.46
CA GLU A 52 -5.73 15.19 -3.40
C GLU A 52 -5.26 14.17 -2.34
N LYS A 53 -5.92 13.01 -2.26
CA LYS A 53 -5.62 11.93 -1.30
C LYS A 53 -4.50 10.97 -1.74
N SER A 54 -3.85 11.26 -2.87
CA SER A 54 -2.85 10.37 -3.46
C SER A 54 -1.63 10.11 -2.57
N LYS A 55 -1.29 11.05 -1.66
CA LYS A 55 -0.19 10.87 -0.69
C LYS A 55 -0.59 9.94 0.44
N GLU A 56 -1.82 10.03 0.90
CA GLU A 56 -2.43 9.19 1.91
C GLU A 56 -2.57 7.75 1.41
N ASP A 57 -2.96 7.56 0.14
CA ASP A 57 -2.99 6.26 -0.53
C ASP A 57 -1.59 5.62 -0.65
N GLU A 58 -0.58 6.44 -0.96
CA GLU A 58 0.82 5.99 -0.99
C GLU A 58 1.31 5.61 0.41
N TYR A 59 0.95 6.37 1.44
CA TYR A 59 1.26 6.04 2.82
C TYR A 59 0.58 4.75 3.28
N LEU A 60 -0.71 4.56 2.96
CA LEU A 60 -1.45 3.33 3.24
C LEU A 60 -0.77 2.11 2.61
N LEU A 61 -0.32 2.23 1.36
CA LEU A 61 0.47 1.18 0.72
C LEU A 61 1.71 0.83 1.57
N TYR A 62 2.47 1.82 2.02
CA TYR A 62 3.68 1.58 2.82
C TYR A 62 3.38 0.84 4.11
N VAL A 63 2.33 1.26 4.84
CA VAL A 63 1.87 0.58 6.05
C VAL A 63 1.53 -0.89 5.78
N LEU A 64 0.80 -1.17 4.70
CA LEU A 64 0.39 -2.53 4.36
C LEU A 64 1.58 -3.44 4.02
N VAL A 65 2.52 -2.95 3.19
CA VAL A 65 3.63 -3.80 2.72
C VAL A 65 4.77 -3.92 3.71
N MET A 66 4.89 -2.99 4.67
CA MET A 66 5.87 -3.06 5.76
C MET A 66 5.34 -3.84 6.97
N SER A 67 4.07 -4.27 6.95
CA SER A 67 3.48 -5.03 8.05
C SER A 67 4.09 -6.44 8.17
N LEU A 68 4.32 -6.87 9.41
CA LEU A 68 4.84 -8.22 9.73
C LEU A 68 4.00 -9.37 9.13
N PRO A 69 2.66 -9.35 9.18
CA PRO A 69 1.84 -10.41 8.57
C PRO A 69 1.67 -10.29 7.05
N SER A 70 2.48 -9.48 6.36
CA SER A 70 2.36 -9.28 4.91
C SER A 70 2.61 -10.56 4.12
N ASN A 71 1.88 -10.70 3.00
CA ASN A 71 1.99 -11.87 2.12
C ASN A 71 3.12 -11.72 1.08
N LYS A 72 3.35 -12.77 0.27
CA LYS A 72 4.40 -12.77 -0.78
C LYS A 72 4.29 -11.60 -1.78
N ILE A 73 3.06 -11.17 -2.10
CA ILE A 73 2.80 -10.11 -3.06
C ILE A 73 3.14 -8.75 -2.45
N ALA A 74 2.73 -8.51 -1.20
CA ALA A 74 3.10 -7.33 -0.45
C ALA A 74 4.62 -7.22 -0.27
N ARG A 75 5.30 -8.34 0.09
CA ARG A 75 6.77 -8.39 0.18
C ARG A 75 7.45 -8.05 -1.15
N SER A 76 6.94 -8.57 -2.27
CA SER A 76 7.46 -8.21 -3.61
C SER A 76 7.29 -6.72 -3.90
N GLN A 77 6.14 -6.15 -3.56
CA GLN A 77 5.89 -4.72 -3.75
C GLN A 77 6.79 -3.84 -2.87
N PHE A 78 7.11 -4.29 -1.65
CA PHE A 78 8.09 -3.64 -0.78
C PHE A 78 9.49 -3.65 -1.43
N LEU A 79 9.98 -4.82 -1.84
CA LEU A 79 11.32 -4.98 -2.42
C LEU A 79 11.50 -4.30 -3.79
N THR A 80 10.40 -3.98 -4.48
CA THR A 80 10.43 -3.35 -5.81
C THR A 80 10.02 -1.89 -5.76
N ARG A 81 8.74 -1.60 -5.63
CA ARG A 81 8.18 -0.24 -5.70
C ARG A 81 8.61 0.61 -4.53
N VAL A 82 8.47 0.10 -3.30
CA VAL A 82 8.78 0.88 -2.10
C VAL A 82 10.28 1.07 -1.95
N ARG A 83 11.09 0.04 -2.22
CA ARG A 83 12.54 0.20 -2.22
C ARG A 83 13.01 1.30 -3.16
N ARG A 84 12.56 1.29 -4.42
CA ARG A 84 12.87 2.39 -5.38
C ARG A 84 12.38 3.76 -4.91
N ALA A 85 11.26 3.82 -4.18
CA ALA A 85 10.75 5.07 -3.64
C ALA A 85 11.62 5.60 -2.49
N ILE A 86 12.13 4.71 -1.64
CA ILE A 86 13.12 5.00 -0.59
C ILE A 86 14.45 5.43 -1.20
N ASP A 87 14.97 4.69 -2.19
CA ASP A 87 16.26 4.98 -2.83
C ASP A 87 16.26 6.39 -3.46
N ARG A 88 15.14 6.82 -4.07
CA ARG A 88 14.98 8.17 -4.63
C ARG A 88 14.71 9.26 -3.60
N ARG A 89 14.20 8.90 -2.42
CA ARG A 89 13.78 9.83 -1.36
C ARG A 89 14.30 9.33 0.00
N PRO A 90 15.60 9.47 0.32
CA PRO A 90 16.16 8.94 1.57
C PRO A 90 15.44 9.46 2.84
N GLY A 91 14.91 10.69 2.80
CA GLY A 91 14.09 11.24 3.89
C GLY A 91 12.77 10.49 4.15
N LEU A 92 12.26 9.74 3.17
CA LEU A 92 11.08 8.89 3.33
C LEU A 92 11.36 7.75 4.32
N GLN A 93 12.54 7.14 4.25
CA GLN A 93 12.91 6.08 5.18
C GLN A 93 12.90 6.56 6.62
N ARG A 94 13.45 7.74 6.89
CA ARG A 94 13.44 8.35 8.23
C ARG A 94 12.01 8.60 8.73
N ARG A 95 11.08 8.96 7.84
CA ARG A 95 9.66 9.18 8.18
C ARG A 95 8.89 7.88 8.40
N LEU A 96 9.29 6.79 7.74
CA LEU A 96 8.65 5.48 7.90
C LEU A 96 9.20 4.71 9.11
N LEU A 97 10.47 4.92 9.45
CA LEU A 97 11.19 4.22 10.51
C LEU A 97 11.53 5.20 11.66
N ILE A 98 10.53 5.91 12.18
CA ILE A 98 10.73 6.90 13.26
C ILE A 98 11.24 6.20 14.52
N GLU A 99 10.59 5.10 14.89
CA GLU A 99 10.99 4.24 16.00
C GLU A 99 10.78 2.77 15.62
N THR A 100 11.88 2.05 15.38
CA THR A 100 11.83 0.60 15.20
C THR A 100 12.28 -0.08 16.48
N ARG A 101 11.53 -1.08 16.93
CA ARG A 101 11.88 -1.91 18.07
C ARG A 101 11.83 -3.36 17.65
N GLU A 102 12.74 -4.15 18.18
CA GLU A 102 12.65 -5.60 18.04
C GLU A 102 11.42 -6.10 18.79
N VAL A 103 10.63 -6.93 18.13
CA VAL A 103 9.45 -7.57 18.71
C VAL A 103 9.54 -9.08 18.52
N ARG A 104 9.22 -9.82 19.58
CA ARG A 104 9.11 -11.28 19.51
C ARG A 104 7.65 -11.64 19.21
N ILE A 105 7.40 -12.19 18.03
CA ILE A 105 6.07 -12.68 17.65
C ILE A 105 5.93 -14.12 18.14
N THR A 106 5.03 -14.35 19.09
CA THR A 106 4.65 -15.71 19.52
C THR A 106 3.28 -16.05 18.95
N ASN A 107 3.21 -17.03 18.05
CA ASN A 107 1.94 -17.57 17.57
C ASN A 107 1.57 -18.80 18.39
N ARG A 108 0.44 -18.77 19.11
CA ARG A 108 -0.01 -19.90 19.95
C ARG A 108 -0.73 -21.01 19.19
N GLU A 109 -1.19 -20.77 17.96
CA GLU A 109 -2.07 -21.70 17.23
C GLU A 109 -1.48 -22.19 15.90
N ARG A 110 -0.48 -21.52 15.35
CA ARG A 110 0.19 -21.94 14.10
C ARG A 110 1.69 -21.71 14.20
N MET A 111 2.47 -22.75 13.96
CA MET A 111 3.92 -22.68 13.76
C MET A 111 4.26 -21.99 12.43
N ILE A 112 3.92 -20.71 12.28
CA ILE A 112 4.44 -19.88 11.20
C ILE A 112 5.63 -19.12 11.79
N LYS A 113 6.83 -19.61 11.48
CA LYS A 113 8.05 -18.83 11.69
C LYS A 113 7.98 -17.64 10.73
N TYR A 114 7.66 -16.46 11.23
CA TYR A 114 8.08 -15.25 10.55
C TYR A 114 9.61 -15.28 10.60
N PRO A 115 10.32 -15.26 9.45
CA PRO A 115 11.76 -15.16 9.50
C PRO A 115 12.08 -13.92 10.33
N ALA A 116 12.73 -14.12 11.47
CA ALA A 116 13.42 -13.05 12.15
C ALA A 116 14.26 -12.35 11.09
N HIS A 117 14.24 -11.02 11.10
CA HIS A 117 14.91 -10.17 10.14
C HIS A 117 16.44 -10.32 10.25
N GLU A 118 16.98 -11.49 9.93
CA GLU A 118 18.39 -11.68 9.67
C GLU A 118 18.63 -11.16 8.25
N ASN A 119 19.25 -9.99 8.18
CA ASN A 119 19.79 -9.36 6.97
C ASN A 119 18.81 -8.60 6.07
N MET A 120 18.07 -7.66 6.64
CA MET A 120 17.78 -6.42 5.92
C MET A 120 18.76 -5.34 6.40
N LEU A 121 20.02 -5.47 5.98
CA LEU A 121 20.98 -4.37 6.06
C LEU A 121 20.39 -3.24 5.21
N ILE A 122 20.06 -2.15 5.90
CA ILE A 122 19.74 -0.86 5.30
C ILE A 122 21.03 -0.29 4.72
#